data_AF-A0A8H3D5T3-F1
#
_entry.id   AF-A0A8H3D5T3-F1
#
_cell.length_a   1.000
_cell.length_b   1.000
_cell.length_c   1.000
_cell.angle_alpha   90.00
_cell.angle_beta   90.00
_cell.angle_gamma   90.00
#
_symmetry.space_group_name_H-M   'P 1'
#
loop_
_entity.id
_entity.type
_entity.pdbx_description
1 polymer ?
#
loop_
_entity_poly.entity_id
_entity_poly.type
_entity_poly.pdbx_seq_one_letter_code
_entity_poly.pdbx_strand_id
1 'polypeptide(L)'
;MKNKNKQTRFPVARIKKIMQKDDEVGKVAQATPIVISKALELFMADLVQEASNITIQRGAKRLEAYHLKHAIETIDTFDFLREIVAPVPDPTNGGQIPEDGGSDDGVAPRKRRARRTKAEMEAERAGES
;
A
#
# COMPACT_ATOMS: atom_id res chain seq x y z
N MET A 1 6.42 34.13 -30.52
CA MET A 1 5.60 33.07 -29.87
C MET A 1 5.90 33.04 -28.38
N LYS A 2 4.91 33.27 -27.50
CA LYS A 2 5.10 33.11 -26.04
C LYS A 2 5.01 31.61 -25.72
N ASN A 3 6.06 31.05 -25.13
CA ASN A 3 6.09 29.67 -24.66
C ASN A 3 4.97 29.46 -23.63
N LYS A 4 3.88 28.81 -24.02
CA LYS A 4 2.93 28.25 -23.06
C LYS A 4 3.71 27.21 -22.27
N ASN A 5 4.06 27.53 -21.02
CA ASN A 5 4.56 26.54 -20.07
C ASN A 5 3.57 25.39 -20.08
N LYS A 6 3.97 24.25 -20.66
CA LYS A 6 3.19 23.01 -20.59
C LYS A 6 3.23 22.59 -19.13
N GLN A 7 2.23 23.03 -18.36
CA GLN A 7 2.16 22.73 -16.95
C GLN A 7 1.83 21.25 -16.80
N THR A 8 2.84 20.47 -16.45
CA THR A 8 2.72 19.04 -16.17
C THR A 8 2.41 18.84 -14.69
N ARG A 9 1.69 17.75 -14.35
CA ARG A 9 1.40 17.41 -12.96
C ARG A 9 2.67 17.07 -12.17
N PHE A 10 3.66 16.49 -12.83
CA PHE A 10 4.92 16.10 -12.22
C PHE A 10 6.09 16.94 -12.75
N PRO A 11 7.13 17.19 -11.94
CA PRO A 11 8.32 17.90 -12.39
C PRO A 11 9.05 17.12 -13.49
N VAL A 12 9.09 17.69 -14.70
CA VAL A 12 9.78 17.13 -15.89
C VAL A 12 11.23 16.75 -15.57
N ALA A 13 11.95 17.58 -14.82
CA ALA A 13 13.34 17.32 -14.44
C ALA A 13 13.50 16.07 -13.55
N ARG A 14 12.52 15.77 -12.68
CA ARG A 14 12.56 14.58 -11.82
C ARG A 14 12.29 13.32 -12.63
N ILE A 15 11.33 13.36 -13.55
CA ILE A 15 11.06 12.25 -14.48
C ILE A 15 12.32 11.94 -15.29
N LYS A 16 12.92 12.97 -15.90
CA LYS A 16 14.17 12.80 -16.66
C LYS A 16 15.28 12.17 -15.82
N LYS A 17 15.48 12.62 -14.59
CA LYS A 17 16.49 12.03 -13.67
C LYS A 17 16.22 10.57 -13.34
N ILE A 18 14.97 10.15 -13.23
CA ILE A 18 14.61 8.74 -12.97
C ILE A 18 14.85 7.90 -14.22
N MET A 19 14.45 8.39 -15.41
CA MET A 19 14.71 7.70 -16.68
C MET A 19 16.21 7.45 -16.90
N GLN A 20 17.06 8.43 -16.58
CA GLN A 20 18.51 8.34 -16.74
C GLN A 20 19.22 7.61 -15.57
N LYS A 21 18.47 6.94 -14.69
CA LYS A 21 19.07 5.94 -13.78
C LYS A 21 19.35 4.62 -14.50
N ASP A 22 18.71 4.42 -15.64
CA ASP A 22 19.02 3.33 -16.55
C ASP A 22 20.22 3.77 -17.42
N ASP A 23 21.32 3.03 -17.32
CA ASP A 23 22.58 3.34 -17.99
C ASP A 23 22.48 3.25 -19.52
N GLU A 24 21.49 2.52 -20.05
CA GLU A 24 21.23 2.44 -21.49
C GLU A 24 20.48 3.67 -22.03
N VAL A 25 19.95 4.52 -21.13
CA VAL A 25 19.20 5.73 -21.50
C VAL A 25 20.12 6.94 -21.66
N GLY A 26 20.50 7.22 -22.91
CA GLY A 26 21.27 8.40 -23.29
C GLY A 26 20.50 9.73 -23.30
N LYS A 27 20.50 10.42 -24.44
CA LYS A 27 19.80 11.72 -24.59
C LYS A 27 18.30 11.50 -24.75
N VAL A 28 17.51 12.14 -23.89
CA VAL A 28 16.04 12.08 -23.92
C VAL A 28 15.47 13.30 -24.64
N ALA A 29 14.54 13.08 -25.58
CA ALA A 29 13.83 14.16 -26.27
C ALA A 29 12.96 14.96 -25.29
N GLN A 30 12.80 16.27 -25.51
CA GLN A 30 12.07 17.16 -24.59
C GLN A 30 10.59 16.77 -24.41
N ALA A 31 9.97 16.16 -25.42
CA ALA A 31 8.58 15.72 -25.34
C ALA A 31 8.40 14.47 -24.46
N THR A 32 9.39 13.60 -24.36
CA THR A 32 9.26 12.29 -23.71
C THR A 32 8.88 12.39 -22.22
N PRO A 33 9.56 13.19 -21.38
CA PRO A 33 9.19 13.28 -19.97
C PRO A 33 7.83 13.98 -19.75
N ILE A 34 7.38 14.80 -20.70
CA ILE A 34 6.05 15.45 -20.66
C ILE A 34 4.95 14.40 -20.87
N VAL A 35 5.12 13.52 -21.86
CA VAL A 35 4.17 12.43 -22.13
C VAL A 35 4.16 11.43 -20.98
N ILE A 36 5.33 11.05 -20.47
CA ILE A 36 5.45 10.19 -19.28
C ILE A 36 4.75 10.84 -18.08
N SER A 37 4.85 12.16 -17.90
CA SER A 37 4.12 12.84 -16.82
C SER A 37 2.61 12.65 -16.94
N LYS A 38 2.05 12.62 -18.16
CA LYS A 38 0.63 12.38 -18.34
C LYS A 38 0.26 10.92 -18.15
N ALA A 39 1.08 10.00 -18.66
CA ALA A 39 0.89 8.57 -18.43
C ALA A 39 0.93 8.22 -16.93
N LEU A 40 1.85 8.82 -16.17
CA LEU A 40 1.95 8.65 -14.73
C LEU A 40 0.72 9.18 -13.97
N GLU A 41 0.12 10.28 -14.45
CA GLU A 41 -1.14 10.80 -13.87
C GLU A 41 -2.28 9.78 -14.02
N LEU A 42 -2.43 9.21 -15.22
CA LEU A 42 -3.45 8.20 -15.50
C LEU A 42 -3.17 6.91 -14.73
N PHE A 43 -1.93 6.43 -14.77
CA PHE A 43 -1.51 5.24 -14.03
C PHE A 43 -1.80 5.32 -12.54
N MET A 44 -1.48 6.45 -11.89
CA MET A 44 -1.77 6.60 -10.46
C MET A 44 -3.26 6.70 -10.18
N ALA A 45 -4.06 7.31 -11.07
CA ALA A 45 -5.51 7.33 -10.94
C ALA A 45 -6.07 5.90 -10.98
N ASP A 46 -5.65 5.10 -11.96
CA ASP A 46 -6.10 3.73 -12.13
C ASP A 46 -5.68 2.85 -10.94
N LEU A 47 -4.41 2.91 -10.52
CA LEU A 47 -3.90 2.13 -9.39
C LEU A 47 -4.64 2.46 -8.08
N VAL A 48 -4.86 3.75 -7.81
CA VAL A 48 -5.58 4.19 -6.59
C VAL A 48 -7.05 3.81 -6.66
N GLN A 49 -7.67 3.91 -7.83
CA GLN A 49 -9.07 3.51 -8.02
C GLN A 49 -9.27 2.03 -7.71
N GLU A 50 -8.39 1.16 -8.21
CA GLU A 50 -8.50 -0.28 -7.98
C GLU A 50 -8.21 -0.67 -6.52
N ALA A 51 -7.19 -0.06 -5.91
CA ALA A 51 -6.94 -0.24 -4.48
C ALA A 51 -8.12 0.27 -3.62
N SER A 52 -8.77 1.36 -4.03
CA SER A 52 -9.98 1.89 -3.37
C SER A 52 -11.16 0.93 -3.51
N ASN A 53 -11.38 0.36 -4.69
CA ASN A 53 -12.42 -0.65 -4.92
C ASN A 53 -12.25 -1.84 -3.94
N ILE A 54 -11.02 -2.34 -3.79
CA ILE A 54 -10.71 -3.43 -2.85
C ILE A 54 -10.92 -2.99 -1.40
N THR A 55 -10.53 -1.76 -1.06
CA THR A 55 -10.77 -1.17 0.28
C THR A 55 -12.25 -1.23 0.64
N ILE A 56 -13.12 -0.79 -0.27
CA ILE A 56 -14.58 -0.81 -0.10
C ILE A 56 -15.10 -2.26 -0.03
N GLN A 57 -14.64 -3.15 -0.92
CA GLN A 57 -15.05 -4.56 -0.93
C GLN A 57 -14.71 -5.30 0.37
N ARG A 58 -13.62 -4.91 1.03
CA ARG A 58 -13.20 -5.49 2.33
C ARG A 58 -13.87 -4.83 3.54
N GLY A 59 -14.77 -3.86 3.34
CA GLY A 59 -15.43 -3.13 4.43
C GLY A 59 -14.52 -2.12 5.13
N ALA A 60 -13.37 -1.76 4.54
CA ALA A 60 -12.50 -0.73 5.10
C ALA A 60 -12.97 0.67 4.71
N LYS A 61 -12.74 1.61 5.63
CA LYS A 61 -12.89 3.06 5.38
C LYS A 61 -11.55 3.72 5.02
N ARG A 62 -10.44 3.01 5.19
CA ARG A 62 -9.07 3.52 4.99
C ARG A 62 -8.33 2.62 4.01
N LEU A 63 -7.79 3.23 2.96
CA LEU A 63 -6.88 2.55 2.05
C LEU A 63 -5.54 2.32 2.76
N GLU A 64 -5.06 1.09 2.67
CA GLU A 64 -3.83 0.63 3.32
C GLU A 64 -2.96 -0.13 2.32
N ALA A 65 -1.69 -0.35 2.66
CA ALA A 65 -0.71 -0.95 1.74
C ALA A 65 -1.11 -2.35 1.26
N TYR A 66 -1.79 -3.16 2.08
CA TYR A 66 -2.23 -4.49 1.65
C TYR A 66 -3.37 -4.45 0.62
N HIS A 67 -4.19 -3.39 0.60
CA HIS A 67 -5.19 -3.18 -0.45
C HIS A 67 -4.51 -2.93 -1.81
N LEU A 68 -3.42 -2.14 -1.81
CA LEU A 68 -2.57 -1.95 -3.00
C LEU A 68 -1.93 -3.27 -3.44
N LYS A 69 -1.38 -4.05 -2.50
CA LYS A 69 -0.82 -5.38 -2.81
C LYS A 69 -1.86 -6.25 -3.51
N HIS A 70 -3.08 -6.31 -2.97
CA HIS A 70 -4.12 -7.12 -3.56
C HIS A 70 -4.57 -6.63 -4.94
N ALA A 71 -4.63 -5.31 -5.16
CA ALA A 71 -4.90 -4.74 -6.50
C ALA A 71 -3.85 -5.20 -7.51
N ILE A 72 -2.58 -5.11 -7.13
CA ILE A 72 -1.42 -5.46 -7.97
C ILE A 72 -1.34 -6.96 -8.25
N GLU A 73 -1.72 -7.81 -7.28
CA GLU A 73 -1.75 -9.26 -7.47
C GLU A 73 -2.90 -9.69 -8.40
N THR A 74 -4.04 -8.99 -8.36
CA THR A 74 -5.27 -9.37 -9.08
C THR A 74 -5.31 -8.83 -10.51
N ILE A 75 -4.67 -7.68 -10.77
CA ILE A 75 -4.75 -7.00 -12.07
C ILE A 75 -3.45 -7.23 -12.84
N ASP A 76 -3.54 -7.99 -13.94
CA ASP A 76 -2.36 -8.42 -14.70
C ASP A 76 -1.53 -7.26 -15.25
N THR A 77 -2.15 -6.13 -15.60
CA THR A 77 -1.41 -4.95 -16.12
C THR A 77 -0.52 -4.28 -15.06
N PHE A 78 -0.65 -4.66 -13.78
CA PHE A 78 0.20 -4.20 -12.69
C PHE A 78 1.28 -5.21 -12.28
N ASP A 79 1.49 -6.29 -13.04
CA ASP A 79 2.42 -7.38 -12.71
C ASP A 79 3.85 -6.90 -12.37
N PHE A 80 4.32 -5.85 -13.03
CA PHE A 80 5.64 -5.23 -12.83
C PHE A 80 5.85 -4.67 -11.42
N LEU A 81 4.79 -4.53 -10.63
CA LEU A 81 4.85 -4.09 -9.23
C LEU A 81 4.84 -5.25 -8.22
N ARG A 82 4.61 -6.50 -8.64
CA ARG A 82 4.42 -7.64 -7.72
C ARG A 82 5.59 -7.84 -6.77
N GLU A 83 6.82 -7.75 -7.29
CA GLU A 83 8.03 -7.88 -6.46
C GLU A 83 8.17 -6.75 -5.43
N ILE A 84 7.71 -5.55 -5.76
CA ILE A 84 7.76 -4.37 -4.88
C ILE A 84 6.80 -4.55 -3.69
N VAL A 85 5.62 -5.13 -3.93
CA VAL A 85 4.59 -5.29 -2.89
C VAL A 85 4.62 -6.64 -2.17
N ALA A 86 5.39 -7.61 -2.66
CA ALA A 86 5.58 -8.92 -2.02
C ALA A 86 5.79 -8.86 -0.49
N PRO A 87 6.67 -7.99 0.07
CA PRO A 87 6.91 -7.96 1.52
C PRO A 87 5.79 -7.32 2.35
N VAL A 88 4.76 -6.74 1.73
CA VAL A 88 3.65 -6.11 2.46
C VAL A 88 2.80 -7.19 3.13
N PRO A 89 2.63 -7.18 4.46
CA PRO A 89 1.79 -8.14 5.17
C PRO A 89 0.31 -7.82 4.94
N ASP A 90 -0.51 -8.85 4.74
CA ASP A 90 -1.97 -8.74 4.75
C ASP A 90 -2.51 -9.30 6.07
N PRO A 91 -2.92 -8.46 7.04
CA PRO A 91 -3.42 -8.91 8.34
C PRO A 91 -4.77 -9.65 8.24
N THR A 92 -5.49 -9.48 7.13
CA THR A 92 -6.77 -10.14 6.87
C THR A 92 -6.61 -11.41 6.04
N ASN A 93 -5.40 -11.66 5.50
CA ASN A 93 -5.09 -12.79 4.63
C ASN A 93 -6.10 -12.96 3.47
N GLY A 94 -6.56 -11.83 2.90
CA GLY A 94 -7.60 -11.81 1.87
C GLY A 94 -9.05 -11.65 2.37
N GLY A 95 -9.28 -11.65 3.68
CA GLY A 95 -10.60 -11.57 4.30
C GLY A 95 -11.20 -10.15 4.40
N GLN A 96 -12.45 -10.10 4.85
CA GLN A 96 -13.10 -8.84 5.24
C GLN A 96 -12.55 -8.34 6.57
N ILE A 97 -12.53 -7.01 6.72
CA ILE A 97 -12.16 -6.35 7.98
C ILE A 97 -13.46 -6.21 8.78
N PRO A 98 -13.52 -6.66 10.04
CA PRO A 98 -14.70 -6.44 10.87
C PRO A 98 -15.01 -4.94 10.95
N GLU A 99 -16.28 -4.56 10.75
CA GLU A 99 -16.77 -3.18 10.88
C GLU A 99 -16.77 -2.68 12.35
N ASP A 100 -15.78 -3.03 13.15
CA ASP A 100 -15.73 -2.54 14.53
C ASP A 100 -15.21 -1.09 14.51
N GLY A 101 -16.12 -0.19 14.88
CA GLY A 101 -15.94 1.25 14.74
C GLY A 101 -14.76 1.76 15.55
N GLY A 102 -13.80 2.38 14.84
CA GLY A 102 -12.92 3.40 15.37
C GLY A 102 -11.96 2.97 16.47
N SER A 103 -10.70 2.74 16.10
CA SER A 103 -9.55 3.07 16.95
C SER A 103 -8.34 3.30 16.04
N ASP A 104 -8.08 4.58 15.78
CA ASP A 104 -6.74 5.08 15.58
C ASP A 104 -5.90 4.65 16.79
N ASP A 105 -4.92 3.78 16.59
CA ASP A 105 -3.63 3.83 17.29
C ASP A 105 -2.72 2.70 16.81
N GLY A 106 -1.66 3.09 16.12
CA GLY A 106 -0.53 2.22 15.84
C GLY A 106 0.16 1.84 17.14
N VAL A 107 -0.12 0.65 17.69
CA VAL A 107 0.73 -0.02 18.68
C VAL A 107 0.75 -1.52 18.42
N ALA A 108 1.96 -2.06 18.31
CA ALA A 108 2.34 -3.46 18.11
C ALA A 108 1.52 -4.47 18.95
N PRO A 109 1.34 -5.72 18.48
CA PRO A 109 0.53 -6.70 19.19
C PRO A 109 1.22 -7.12 20.49
N ARG A 110 0.71 -6.62 21.63
CA ARG A 110 1.08 -7.12 22.95
C ARG A 110 0.57 -8.56 23.12
N LYS A 111 1.52 -9.45 23.38
CA LYS A 111 1.39 -10.89 23.69
C LYS A 111 0.05 -11.25 24.34
N ARG A 112 -0.63 -12.22 23.73
CA ARG A 112 -1.69 -13.05 24.32
C ARG A 112 -1.29 -13.49 25.73
N ARG A 113 -1.83 -12.84 26.77
CA ARG A 113 -1.71 -13.32 28.14
C ARG A 113 -2.83 -14.35 28.35
N ALA A 114 -2.41 -15.61 28.39
CA ALA A 114 -3.26 -16.78 28.55
C ALA A 114 -4.27 -16.60 29.69
N ARG A 115 -5.52 -16.96 29.41
CA ARG A 115 -6.65 -16.98 30.35
C ARG A 115 -6.37 -18.11 31.36
N ARG A 116 -5.71 -17.81 32.49
CA ARG A 116 -5.55 -18.78 33.59
C ARG A 116 -6.94 -19.21 34.07
N THR A 117 -7.17 -20.51 34.12
CA THR A 117 -8.43 -21.09 34.58
C THR A 117 -8.50 -21.07 36.11
N LYS A 118 -9.72 -20.96 36.65
CA LYS A 118 -10.00 -20.89 38.10
C LYS A 118 -9.34 -22.02 38.93
N ALA A 119 -9.10 -23.18 38.32
CA ALA A 119 -8.42 -24.31 38.93
C ALA A 119 -6.94 -24.05 39.29
N GLU A 120 -6.22 -23.18 38.55
CA GLU A 120 -4.81 -22.86 38.88
C GLU A 120 -4.69 -21.91 40.10
N MET A 121 -5.70 -21.06 40.34
CA MET A 121 -5.70 -20.14 41.49
C MET A 121 -6.02 -20.83 42.81
N GLU A 122 -6.81 -21.92 42.79
CA GLU A 122 -7.13 -22.69 44.00
C GLU A 122 -5.98 -23.62 44.43
N ALA A 123 -5.14 -24.06 43.50
CA ALA A 123 -3.98 -24.91 43.81
C ALA A 123 -2.84 -24.16 44.52
N GLU A 124 -2.62 -22.87 44.19
CA GLU A 124 -1.58 -22.05 44.82
C GLU A 124 -1.90 -21.71 46.29
N ARG A 125 -3.20 -21.61 46.62
CA ARG A 125 -3.66 -21.26 47.97
C ARG A 125 -3.61 -22.42 48.98
N ALA A 126 -3.46 -23.65 48.50
CA ALA A 126 -3.41 -24.86 49.32
C ALA A 126 -1.97 -25.35 49.59
N GLY A 127 -0.96 -24.69 49.02
CA GLY A 127 0.45 -25.09 49.11
C GLY A 127 1.28 -24.40 50.20
N GLU A 128 0.73 -23.42 50.91
CA GLU A 128 1.39 -22.79 52.06
C GLU A 128 0.71 -23.24 53.35
N SER A 129 1.17 -24.36 53.89
CA SER A 129 1.08 -24.72 55.31
C SER A 129 2.49 -24.95 55.84
#